data_AF-A0A6D2CBW9-F1
#
_entry.id   AF-A0A6D2CBW9-F1
#
_cell.length_a   1.000
_cell.length_b   1.000
_cell.length_c   1.000
_cell.angle_alpha   90.00
_cell.angle_beta   90.00
_cell.angle_gamma   90.00
#
_symmetry.space_group_name_H-M   'P 1'
#
loop_
_entity.id
_entity.type
_entity.pdbx_description
1 polymer ?
#
loop_
_entity_poly.entity_id
_entity_poly.type
_entity_poly.pdbx_seq_one_letter_code
_entity_poly.pdbx_strand_id
1 'polypeptide(L)'
;MLEGQIISLDPANKEGKVEQTLNKRVYPFTFDVWQGEEEELATNIEVEFVVENRVVVKMQLKISLEDEEAIPVTKSPEDCINEYFAREKNILSHHHDFIEGNKELDFMRMKRFLFTAYNDLCDLDSMLENKELKAVKHEVASLYRDFEEYNKKTQYPLPYAFERIFLVRQVSYTHLEQYIEDVKIGMAGAKAESEPLGRKLEEEERTLRLMPDKKSKEYLEFEKEVKVLRRRFVDLIDYIAKQKDIIARESARLQVFKEKHFQTFADVFAPMTAEIKGRFIKLLNTKGYELDKAMWARAKTNQYVKKFFRDADIHGGYNSKTYLRYFLKGLDKNKVVSAKTKELFGLLKDLEKLSMQNVMVIQENDTKSFKSQQLIERVDSGLKVTIEHNPFDALAKLGAKPQDIVVLDYKNMGLLAFDFIREYKATPNAKNPVFIVVTPTPLEYDVMEEGRAIGVEYYVLANDAEGFSDAIRMVI
;
A
#
# COMPACT_ATOMS: atom_id res chain seq x y z
N MET A 1 -10.30 -50.68 12.21
CA MET A 1 -11.59 -49.96 12.22
C MET A 1 -12.46 -50.52 11.11
N LEU A 2 -13.79 -50.39 11.21
CA LEU A 2 -14.72 -50.68 10.13
C LEU A 2 -14.87 -49.44 9.26
N GLU A 3 -15.07 -49.63 7.96
CA GLU A 3 -15.37 -48.53 7.03
C GLU A 3 -16.85 -48.54 6.66
N GLY A 4 -17.42 -47.34 6.48
CA GLY A 4 -18.82 -47.17 6.13
C GLY A 4 -19.18 -45.77 5.68
N GLN A 5 -20.47 -45.54 5.49
CA GLN A 5 -21.03 -44.27 5.09
C GLN A 5 -22.18 -43.88 6.02
N ILE A 6 -22.25 -42.61 6.44
CA ILE A 6 -23.39 -42.12 7.23
C ILE A 6 -24.61 -42.07 6.31
N ILE A 7 -25.67 -42.80 6.65
CA ILE A 7 -26.88 -42.91 5.81
C ILE A 7 -28.06 -42.09 6.34
N SER A 8 -28.06 -41.74 7.63
CA SER A 8 -29.11 -40.91 8.22
C SER A 8 -28.61 -40.20 9.48
N LEU A 9 -29.09 -38.98 9.69
CA LEU A 9 -28.87 -38.17 10.89
C LEU A 9 -30.23 -37.68 11.41
N ASP A 10 -30.42 -37.72 12.72
CA ASP A 10 -31.53 -37.14 13.45
C ASP A 10 -30.98 -36.06 14.41
N PRO A 11 -30.92 -34.80 13.96
CA PRO A 11 -30.40 -33.70 14.77
C PRO A 11 -31.21 -33.42 16.03
N ALA A 12 -32.50 -33.76 16.06
CA ALA A 12 -33.37 -33.49 17.21
C ALA A 12 -33.03 -34.40 18.39
N ASN A 13 -32.66 -35.65 18.12
CA ASN A 13 -32.29 -36.65 19.12
C ASN A 13 -30.77 -36.86 19.25
N LYS A 14 -29.95 -36.17 18.44
CA LYS A 14 -28.48 -36.35 18.35
C LYS A 14 -28.07 -37.81 18.06
N GLU A 15 -28.83 -38.46 17.20
CA GLU A 15 -28.62 -39.86 16.79
C GLU A 15 -28.41 -39.97 15.28
N GLY A 16 -27.70 -41.01 14.86
CA GLY A 16 -27.44 -41.28 13.44
C GLY A 16 -27.30 -42.77 13.16
N LYS A 17 -27.20 -43.11 11.86
CA LYS A 17 -26.92 -44.47 11.40
C LYS A 17 -25.80 -44.47 10.37
N VAL A 18 -24.88 -45.41 10.54
CA VAL A 18 -23.78 -45.67 9.61
C VAL A 18 -23.97 -47.05 8.97
N GLU A 19 -23.81 -47.12 7.65
CA GLU A 19 -23.81 -48.37 6.89
C GLU A 19 -22.38 -48.83 6.62
N GLN A 20 -22.04 -50.05 7.05
CA GLN A 20 -20.74 -50.65 6.79
C GLN A 20 -20.57 -51.02 5.30
N THR A 21 -19.46 -50.61 4.68
CA THR A 21 -19.21 -50.77 3.23
C THR A 21 -19.19 -52.23 2.78
N LEU A 22 -18.55 -53.12 3.56
CA LEU A 22 -18.28 -54.51 3.16
C LEU A 22 -19.54 -55.40 3.11
N ASN A 23 -20.43 -55.26 4.09
CA ASN A 23 -21.53 -56.20 4.33
C ASN A 23 -22.89 -55.51 4.50
N LYS A 24 -22.96 -54.18 4.27
CA LYS A 24 -24.18 -53.38 4.32
C LYS A 24 -24.93 -53.45 5.66
N ARG A 25 -24.22 -53.75 6.75
CA ARG A 25 -24.79 -53.71 8.11
C ARG A 25 -24.91 -52.29 8.59
N VAL A 26 -26.06 -51.97 9.18
CA VAL A 26 -26.35 -50.65 9.73
C VAL A 26 -26.15 -50.65 11.24
N TYR A 27 -25.39 -49.69 11.73
CA TYR A 27 -25.15 -49.49 13.15
C TYR A 27 -25.67 -48.12 13.60
N PRO A 28 -26.41 -48.04 14.71
CA PRO A 28 -26.78 -46.77 15.31
C PRO A 28 -25.57 -46.15 16.02
N PHE A 29 -25.53 -44.82 16.05
CA PHE A 29 -24.54 -44.06 16.78
C PHE A 29 -25.16 -42.77 17.33
N THR A 30 -24.58 -42.24 18.40
CA THR A 30 -24.91 -40.94 18.98
C THR A 30 -23.83 -39.92 18.59
N PHE A 31 -24.16 -38.64 18.48
CA PHE A 31 -23.22 -37.64 17.93
C PHE A 31 -21.95 -37.46 18.79
N ASP A 32 -21.99 -37.84 20.07
CA ASP A 32 -20.85 -37.81 21.00
C ASP A 32 -19.71 -38.78 20.63
N VAL A 33 -19.98 -39.78 19.79
CA VAL A 33 -18.94 -40.71 19.31
C VAL A 33 -18.14 -40.16 18.12
N TRP A 34 -18.54 -39.02 17.56
CA TRP A 34 -17.86 -38.31 16.47
C TRP A 34 -16.65 -37.55 17.00
N GLN A 35 -15.50 -37.74 16.35
CA GLN A 35 -14.24 -37.11 16.77
C GLN A 35 -13.93 -35.75 16.11
N GLY A 36 -14.75 -35.31 15.14
CA GLY A 36 -14.62 -34.00 14.49
C GLY A 36 -15.57 -32.95 15.08
N GLU A 37 -15.73 -31.82 14.37
CA GLU A 37 -16.73 -30.82 14.77
C GLU A 37 -18.16 -31.30 14.38
N GLU A 38 -19.17 -30.98 15.21
CA GLU A 38 -20.56 -31.40 14.96
C GLU A 38 -21.10 -30.85 13.62
N GLU A 39 -20.55 -29.71 13.15
CA GLU A 39 -20.86 -29.08 11.86
C GLU A 39 -20.39 -29.91 10.65
N GLU A 40 -19.44 -30.83 10.85
CA GLU A 40 -18.90 -31.72 9.82
C GLU A 40 -19.75 -32.99 9.62
N LEU A 41 -20.72 -33.25 10.52
CA LEU A 41 -21.63 -34.39 10.39
C LEU A 41 -22.64 -34.16 9.27
N ALA A 42 -22.44 -34.85 8.16
CA ALA A 42 -23.35 -34.87 7.03
C ALA A 42 -23.70 -36.29 6.60
N THR A 43 -24.88 -36.47 6.01
CA THR A 43 -25.22 -37.72 5.32
C THR A 43 -24.34 -37.90 4.09
N ASN A 44 -24.07 -39.15 3.73
CA ASN A 44 -23.24 -39.60 2.62
C ASN A 44 -21.73 -39.36 2.75
N ILE A 45 -21.22 -39.01 3.93
CA ILE A 45 -19.77 -38.96 4.18
C ILE A 45 -19.21 -40.35 4.51
N GLU A 46 -18.01 -40.67 3.99
CA GLU A 46 -17.29 -41.90 4.33
C GLU A 46 -16.61 -41.76 5.70
N VAL A 47 -16.70 -42.81 6.50
CA VAL A 47 -16.23 -42.80 7.90
C VAL A 47 -15.53 -44.10 8.25
N GLU A 48 -14.59 -43.98 9.19
CA GLU A 48 -14.03 -45.11 9.93
C GLU A 48 -14.63 -45.16 11.33
N PHE A 49 -15.04 -46.35 11.77
CA PHE A 49 -15.73 -46.50 13.05
C PHE A 49 -15.41 -47.81 13.76
N VAL A 50 -15.62 -47.83 15.08
CA VAL A 50 -15.47 -48.99 15.96
C VAL A 50 -16.82 -49.37 16.51
N VAL A 51 -17.15 -50.67 16.47
CA VAL A 51 -18.41 -51.20 17.00
C VAL A 51 -18.12 -52.10 18.20
N GLU A 52 -18.78 -51.81 19.31
CA GLU A 52 -18.84 -52.69 20.48
C GLU A 52 -20.31 -52.96 20.82
N ASN A 53 -20.67 -54.20 21.14
CA ASN A 53 -22.05 -54.58 21.50
C ASN A 53 -23.15 -54.09 20.51
N ARG A 54 -22.83 -54.04 19.21
CA ARG A 54 -23.71 -53.55 18.12
C ARG A 54 -23.99 -52.04 18.11
N VAL A 55 -23.25 -51.25 18.87
CA VAL A 55 -23.32 -49.78 18.85
C VAL A 55 -21.96 -49.22 18.44
N VAL A 56 -21.95 -48.12 17.70
CA VAL A 56 -20.69 -47.43 17.39
C VAL A 56 -20.19 -46.74 18.65
N VAL A 57 -18.94 -46.97 19.04
CA VAL A 57 -18.30 -46.36 20.22
C VAL A 57 -17.30 -45.27 19.85
N LYS A 58 -16.88 -45.23 18.59
CA LYS A 58 -15.92 -44.24 18.07
C LYS A 58 -16.10 -44.11 16.57
N MET A 59 -16.15 -42.88 16.06
CA MET A 59 -16.32 -42.58 14.64
C MET A 59 -15.49 -41.36 14.24
N GLN A 60 -14.81 -41.46 13.08
CA GLN A 60 -14.04 -40.38 12.49
C GLN A 60 -14.26 -40.36 10.97
N LEU A 61 -14.04 -39.21 10.35
CA LEU A 61 -14.05 -39.09 8.90
C LEU A 61 -13.00 -40.05 8.31
N LYS A 62 -13.35 -40.76 7.23
CA LYS A 62 -12.37 -41.56 6.50
C LYS A 62 -11.50 -40.59 5.70
N ILE A 63 -10.24 -40.51 6.08
CA ILE A 63 -9.24 -39.70 5.39
C ILE A 63 -8.89 -40.46 4.10
N SER A 64 -8.94 -39.79 2.95
CA SER A 64 -8.51 -40.41 1.71
C SER A 64 -7.00 -40.67 1.74
N LEU A 65 -6.49 -41.67 1.02
CA LEU A 65 -5.04 -41.88 0.88
C LEU A 65 -4.33 -40.62 0.33
N GLU A 66 -5.03 -39.84 -0.51
CA GLU A 66 -4.53 -38.56 -1.03
C GLU A 66 -4.42 -37.48 0.06
N ASP A 67 -5.32 -37.50 1.06
CA ASP A 67 -5.31 -36.57 2.19
C ASP A 67 -4.32 -36.99 3.30
N GLU A 68 -4.11 -38.29 3.52
CA GLU A 68 -3.05 -38.79 4.40
C GLU A 68 -1.65 -38.45 3.85
N GLU A 69 -1.48 -38.47 2.53
CA GLU A 69 -0.24 -38.08 1.87
C GLU A 69 -0.14 -36.57 1.57
N ALA A 70 -1.16 -35.77 1.91
CA ALA A 70 -1.13 -34.33 1.67
C ALA A 70 -0.12 -33.63 2.58
N ILE A 71 0.60 -32.65 2.02
CA ILE A 71 1.50 -31.80 2.82
C ILE A 71 0.64 -30.82 3.62
N PRO A 72 0.72 -30.81 4.96
CA PRO A 72 -0.09 -29.91 5.76
C PRO A 72 0.38 -28.46 5.63
N VAL A 73 -0.58 -27.52 5.60
CA VAL A 73 -0.31 -26.09 5.64
C VAL A 73 0.06 -25.68 7.06
N THR A 74 1.21 -25.04 7.22
CA THR A 74 1.69 -24.50 8.50
C THR A 74 1.12 -23.11 8.79
N LYS A 75 1.06 -22.25 7.76
CA LYS A 75 0.55 -20.88 7.88
C LYS A 75 -0.33 -20.52 6.70
N SER A 76 -1.38 -19.75 6.98
CA SER A 76 -2.26 -19.20 5.95
C SER A 76 -1.50 -18.23 5.01
N PRO A 77 -1.97 -18.04 3.77
CA PRO A 77 -1.47 -16.98 2.90
C PRO A 77 -1.50 -15.60 3.56
N GLU A 78 -2.59 -15.27 4.25
CA GLU A 78 -2.82 -14.01 4.95
C GLU A 78 -1.73 -13.74 5.98
N ASP A 79 -1.44 -14.72 6.84
CA ASP A 79 -0.41 -14.58 7.88
C ASP A 79 0.98 -14.41 7.28
N CYS A 80 1.28 -15.16 6.21
CA CYS A 80 2.56 -15.05 5.52
C CYS A 80 2.76 -13.66 4.90
N ILE A 81 1.71 -13.10 4.29
CA ILE A 81 1.73 -11.76 3.69
C ILE A 81 1.81 -10.69 4.79
N ASN A 82 1.08 -10.86 5.90
CA ASN A 82 1.12 -9.97 7.06
C ASN A 82 2.51 -9.88 7.66
N GLU A 83 3.18 -11.02 7.85
CA GLU A 83 4.55 -11.07 8.37
C GLU A 83 5.55 -10.46 7.39
N TYR A 84 5.40 -10.72 6.09
CA TYR A 84 6.30 -10.18 5.06
C TYR A 84 6.23 -8.66 4.95
N PHE A 85 5.03 -8.07 5.09
CA PHE A 85 4.80 -6.62 5.06
C PHE A 85 4.60 -6.00 6.44
N ALA A 86 5.07 -6.65 7.51
CA ALA A 86 4.86 -6.18 8.88
C ALA A 86 5.44 -4.78 9.11
N ARG A 87 6.62 -4.49 8.53
CA ARG A 87 7.25 -3.16 8.62
C ARG A 87 6.37 -2.09 7.98
N GLU A 88 5.90 -2.33 6.77
CA GLU A 88 5.05 -1.41 6.02
C GLU A 88 3.73 -1.14 6.74
N LYS A 89 3.09 -2.21 7.25
CA LYS A 89 1.87 -2.08 8.06
C LYS A 89 2.11 -1.26 9.32
N ASN A 90 3.25 -1.46 9.97
CA ASN A 90 3.63 -0.72 11.17
C ASN A 90 3.84 0.77 10.89
N ILE A 91 4.49 1.13 9.78
CA ILE A 91 4.62 2.54 9.36
C ILE A 91 3.23 3.16 9.17
N LEU A 92 2.33 2.45 8.49
CA LEU A 92 0.98 2.93 8.20
C LEU A 92 0.09 3.04 9.45
N SER A 93 0.26 2.18 10.45
CA SER A 93 -0.49 2.27 11.71
C SER A 93 -0.04 3.46 12.55
N HIS A 94 1.27 3.75 12.60
CA HIS A 94 1.80 4.90 13.34
C HIS A 94 1.29 6.25 12.84
N HIS A 95 0.86 6.35 11.58
CA HIS A 95 0.41 7.59 10.96
C HIS A 95 -1.10 7.64 10.72
N HIS A 96 -1.88 6.69 11.27
CA HIS A 96 -3.31 6.59 10.99
C HIS A 96 -4.09 7.85 11.37
N ASP A 97 -3.95 8.30 12.62
CA ASP A 97 -4.66 9.47 13.16
C ASP A 97 -4.27 10.75 12.42
N PHE A 98 -2.99 10.86 12.01
CA PHE A 98 -2.51 12.01 11.26
C PHE A 98 -3.21 12.14 9.90
N ILE A 99 -3.48 11.02 9.22
CA ILE A 99 -4.10 11.02 7.89
C ILE A 99 -5.56 11.49 7.96
N GLU A 100 -6.33 11.11 8.98
CA GLU A 100 -7.77 11.41 9.03
C GLU A 100 -8.07 12.90 9.25
N GLY A 101 -7.19 13.62 9.95
CA GLY A 101 -7.39 15.04 10.28
C GLY A 101 -6.84 16.04 9.27
N ASN A 102 -6.19 15.61 8.20
CA ASN A 102 -5.39 16.49 7.34
C ASN A 102 -5.82 16.47 5.87
N LYS A 103 -5.56 17.57 5.17
CA LYS A 103 -5.80 17.69 3.72
C LYS A 103 -4.72 16.94 2.94
N GLU A 104 -5.06 16.61 1.71
CA GLU A 104 -4.21 15.87 0.78
C GLU A 104 -3.82 16.74 -0.42
N LEU A 105 -2.65 16.45 -1.00
CA LEU A 105 -2.30 16.85 -2.37
C LEU A 105 -1.89 15.61 -3.18
N ASP A 106 -1.81 15.71 -4.50
CA ASP A 106 -1.31 14.60 -5.34
C ASP A 106 0.23 14.54 -5.25
N PHE A 107 0.75 13.86 -4.23
CA PHE A 107 2.19 13.85 -3.98
C PHE A 107 2.94 13.15 -5.10
N MET A 108 2.37 12.09 -5.68
CA MET A 108 3.05 11.32 -6.72
C MET A 108 3.34 12.18 -7.95
N ARG A 109 2.41 13.05 -8.34
CA ARG A 109 2.63 14.04 -9.42
C ARG A 109 3.44 15.25 -8.95
N MET A 110 3.21 15.74 -7.73
CA MET A 110 3.86 16.96 -7.21
C MET A 110 5.30 16.77 -6.77
N LYS A 111 5.72 15.56 -6.36
CA LYS A 111 6.97 15.29 -5.64
C LYS A 111 8.18 16.05 -6.19
N ARG A 112 8.44 15.90 -7.50
CA ARG A 112 9.62 16.51 -8.12
C ARG A 112 9.56 18.03 -8.04
N PHE A 113 8.41 18.60 -8.36
CA PHE A 113 8.19 20.03 -8.30
C PHE A 113 8.28 20.54 -6.85
N LEU A 114 7.66 19.85 -5.89
CA LEU A 114 7.66 20.23 -4.48
C LEU A 114 9.07 20.33 -3.90
N PHE A 115 9.94 19.35 -4.18
CA PHE A 115 11.33 19.41 -3.75
C PHE A 115 12.17 20.44 -4.52
N THR A 116 11.87 20.69 -5.80
CA THR A 116 12.49 21.78 -6.56
C THR A 116 12.11 23.13 -5.96
N ALA A 117 10.82 23.38 -5.74
CA ALA A 117 10.33 24.60 -5.12
C ALA A 117 10.94 24.82 -3.73
N TYR A 118 11.06 23.77 -2.93
CA TYR A 118 11.77 23.84 -1.65
C TYR A 118 13.19 24.37 -1.81
N ASN A 119 13.96 23.78 -2.73
CA ASN A 119 15.36 24.13 -2.91
C ASN A 119 15.48 25.55 -3.47
N ASP A 120 14.71 25.89 -4.50
CA ASP A 120 14.70 27.23 -5.10
C ASP A 120 14.40 28.31 -4.06
N LEU A 121 13.41 28.08 -3.19
CA LEU A 121 13.07 29.01 -2.11
C LEU A 121 14.21 29.13 -1.08
N CYS A 122 14.81 28.01 -0.66
CA CYS A 122 15.94 28.05 0.27
C CYS A 122 17.20 28.69 -0.34
N ASP A 123 17.36 28.63 -1.66
CA ASP A 123 18.45 29.30 -2.38
C ASP A 123 18.23 30.82 -2.44
N LEU A 124 16.97 31.29 -2.47
CA LEU A 124 16.65 32.71 -2.34
C LEU A 124 16.98 33.25 -0.96
N ASP A 125 16.70 32.48 0.09
CA ASP A 125 17.07 32.80 1.47
C ASP A 125 17.20 31.55 2.33
N SER A 126 18.43 31.27 2.77
CA SER A 126 18.74 30.13 3.65
C SER A 126 17.98 30.14 4.98
N MET A 127 17.49 31.29 5.46
CA MET A 127 16.71 31.42 6.70
C MET A 127 15.28 30.85 6.57
N LEU A 128 14.85 30.51 5.35
CA LEU A 128 13.59 29.79 5.13
C LEU A 128 13.65 28.38 5.72
N GLU A 129 14.78 27.68 5.67
CA GLU A 129 14.93 26.35 6.25
C GLU A 129 15.17 26.45 7.76
N ASN A 130 14.13 26.16 8.56
CA ASN A 130 14.29 25.92 10.00
C ASN A 130 14.30 24.42 10.32
N LYS A 131 14.56 24.07 11.59
CA LYS A 131 14.59 22.67 12.05
C LYS A 131 13.28 21.93 11.77
N GLU A 132 12.14 22.59 11.93
CA GLU A 132 10.81 22.00 11.72
C GLU A 132 10.56 21.69 10.25
N LEU A 133 10.72 22.67 9.36
CA LEU A 133 10.53 22.47 7.92
C LEU A 133 11.49 21.41 7.37
N LYS A 134 12.74 21.43 7.86
CA LYS A 134 13.73 20.40 7.54
C LYS A 134 13.27 19.02 8.00
N ALA A 135 12.73 18.88 9.22
CA ALA A 135 12.23 17.61 9.73
C ALA A 135 11.10 17.06 8.86
N VAL A 136 10.11 17.89 8.50
CA VAL A 136 9.00 17.49 7.61
C VAL A 136 9.52 17.04 6.25
N LYS A 137 10.47 17.78 5.65
CA LYS A 137 11.11 17.37 4.39
C LYS A 137 11.78 15.99 4.49
N HIS A 138 12.53 15.75 5.56
CA HIS A 138 13.23 14.48 5.76
C HIS A 138 12.24 13.33 5.98
N GLU A 139 11.17 13.55 6.74
CA GLU A 139 10.11 12.59 6.96
C GLU A 139 9.43 12.18 5.65
N VAL A 140 8.99 13.15 4.85
CA VAL A 140 8.38 12.91 3.52
C VAL A 140 9.34 12.13 2.61
N ALA A 141 10.61 12.53 2.57
CA ALA A 141 11.61 11.82 1.77
C ALA A 141 11.85 10.39 2.28
N SER A 142 11.82 10.17 3.60
CA SER A 142 11.96 8.84 4.18
C SER A 142 10.77 7.94 3.85
N LEU A 143 9.55 8.42 4.07
CA LEU A 143 8.32 7.70 3.74
C LEU A 143 8.24 7.35 2.25
N TYR A 144 8.72 8.25 1.39
CA TYR A 144 8.79 7.97 -0.04
C TYR A 144 9.80 6.87 -0.37
N ARG A 145 10.95 6.80 0.34
CA ARG A 145 11.89 5.68 0.20
C ARG A 145 11.28 4.36 0.67
N ASP A 146 10.56 4.36 1.79
CA ASP A 146 9.83 3.18 2.28
C ASP A 146 8.80 2.71 1.24
N PHE A 147 8.08 3.64 0.62
CA PHE A 147 7.16 3.32 -0.47
C PHE A 147 7.86 2.79 -1.74
N GLU A 148 9.05 3.30 -2.09
CA GLU A 148 9.84 2.73 -3.19
C GLU A 148 10.34 1.32 -2.89
N GLU A 149 10.77 1.07 -1.65
CA GLU A 149 11.15 -0.28 -1.19
C GLU A 149 9.95 -1.23 -1.26
N TYR A 150 8.79 -0.80 -0.78
CA TYR A 150 7.54 -1.53 -0.91
C TYR A 150 7.21 -1.86 -2.38
N ASN A 151 7.25 -0.87 -3.29
CA ASN A 151 6.96 -1.10 -4.69
C ASN A 151 7.90 -2.15 -5.31
N LYS A 152 9.20 -2.11 -4.96
CA LYS A 152 10.16 -3.14 -5.41
C LYS A 152 9.76 -4.53 -4.94
N LYS A 153 9.33 -4.68 -3.68
CA LYS A 153 8.83 -5.96 -3.14
C LYS A 153 7.59 -6.47 -3.87
N THR A 154 6.72 -5.58 -4.34
CA THR A 154 5.50 -5.95 -5.07
C THR A 154 5.67 -6.12 -6.58
N GLN A 155 6.82 -5.73 -7.14
CA GLN A 155 7.12 -5.85 -8.57
C GLN A 155 7.55 -7.26 -8.99
N TYR A 156 7.86 -8.13 -8.02
CA TYR A 156 8.24 -9.49 -8.33
C TYR A 156 7.07 -10.25 -8.97
N PRO A 157 7.33 -11.14 -9.94
CA PRO A 157 6.31 -12.01 -10.51
C PRO A 157 5.57 -12.79 -9.42
N LEU A 158 4.26 -12.98 -9.57
CA LEU A 158 3.43 -13.68 -8.59
C LEU A 158 3.96 -15.08 -8.23
N PRO A 159 4.46 -15.92 -9.16
CA PRO A 159 5.11 -17.19 -8.81
C PRO A 159 6.30 -17.02 -7.86
N TYR A 160 7.13 -16.01 -8.09
CA TYR A 160 8.26 -15.74 -7.21
C TYR A 160 7.81 -15.27 -5.82
N ALA A 161 6.80 -14.41 -5.75
CA ALA A 161 6.22 -13.98 -4.49
C ALA A 161 5.64 -15.15 -3.70
N PHE A 162 4.92 -16.06 -4.37
CA PHE A 162 4.38 -17.28 -3.77
C PHE A 162 5.49 -18.14 -3.14
N GLU A 163 6.59 -18.37 -3.86
CA GLU A 163 7.70 -19.14 -3.33
C GLU A 163 8.36 -18.46 -2.12
N ARG A 164 8.66 -17.15 -2.23
CA ARG A 164 9.44 -16.43 -1.22
C ARG A 164 8.64 -16.01 0.01
N ILE A 165 7.32 -15.87 -0.11
CA ILE A 165 6.45 -15.39 0.97
C ILE A 165 5.69 -16.56 1.58
N PHE A 166 5.11 -17.43 0.77
CA PHE A 166 4.24 -18.50 1.26
C PHE A 166 5.01 -19.82 1.43
N LEU A 167 5.64 -20.38 0.39
CA LEU A 167 6.23 -21.72 0.47
C LEU A 167 7.37 -21.82 1.50
N VAL A 168 8.22 -20.80 1.60
CA VAL A 168 9.32 -20.75 2.60
C VAL A 168 8.79 -20.77 4.05
N ARG A 169 7.51 -20.47 4.27
CA ARG A 169 6.88 -20.52 5.60
C ARG A 169 6.16 -21.83 5.90
N GLN A 170 6.11 -22.76 4.94
CA GLN A 170 5.50 -24.07 5.11
C GLN A 170 6.57 -25.07 5.56
N VAL A 171 6.52 -25.50 6.83
CA VAL A 171 7.57 -26.32 7.45
C VAL A 171 7.66 -27.69 6.78
N SER A 172 6.53 -28.38 6.62
CA SER A 172 6.51 -29.71 5.99
C SER A 172 6.93 -29.67 4.52
N TYR A 173 6.57 -28.61 3.80
CA TYR A 173 6.99 -28.40 2.41
C TYR A 173 8.51 -28.22 2.31
N THR A 174 9.10 -27.34 3.13
CA THR A 174 10.54 -27.06 3.10
C THR A 174 11.38 -28.26 3.56
N HIS A 175 10.90 -29.02 4.55
CA HIS A 175 11.53 -30.28 4.94
C HIS A 175 11.52 -31.32 3.81
N LEU A 176 10.41 -31.43 3.08
CA LEU A 176 10.32 -32.36 1.95
C LEU A 176 11.20 -31.93 0.78
N GLU A 177 11.28 -30.63 0.51
CA GLU A 177 12.20 -30.06 -0.48
C GLU A 177 13.66 -30.37 -0.15
N GLN A 178 14.06 -30.21 1.11
CA GLN A 178 15.41 -30.58 1.58
C GLN A 178 15.65 -32.09 1.48
N TYR A 179 14.68 -32.91 1.87
CA TYR A 179 14.78 -34.38 1.76
C TYR A 179 15.02 -34.83 0.31
N ILE A 180 14.30 -34.25 -0.66
CA ILE A 180 14.51 -34.53 -2.07
C ILE A 180 15.93 -34.17 -2.50
N GLU A 181 16.47 -33.04 -2.03
CA GLU A 181 17.82 -32.62 -2.36
C GLU A 181 18.88 -33.57 -1.78
N ASP A 182 18.72 -33.99 -0.52
CA ASP A 182 19.59 -34.97 0.11
C ASP A 182 19.58 -36.31 -0.65
N VAL A 183 18.40 -36.76 -1.09
CA VAL A 183 18.24 -37.97 -1.91
C VAL A 183 18.93 -37.82 -3.28
N LYS A 184 18.81 -36.66 -3.94
CA LYS A 184 19.53 -36.39 -5.20
C LYS A 184 21.04 -36.44 -5.02
N ILE A 185 21.56 -35.86 -3.94
CA ILE A 185 22.99 -35.90 -3.60
C ILE A 185 23.43 -37.35 -3.41
N GLY A 186 22.69 -38.14 -2.62
CA GLY A 186 22.96 -39.57 -2.42
C GLY A 186 22.91 -40.38 -3.72
N MET A 187 21.93 -40.13 -4.59
CA MET A 187 21.83 -40.76 -5.91
C MET A 187 22.99 -40.37 -6.81
N ALA A 188 23.43 -39.11 -6.80
CA ALA A 188 24.57 -38.65 -7.59
C ALA A 188 25.88 -39.33 -7.14
N GLY A 189 26.09 -39.48 -5.83
CA GLY A 189 27.19 -40.28 -5.27
C GLY A 189 27.17 -41.73 -5.74
N ALA A 190 26.01 -42.39 -5.64
CA ALA A 190 25.84 -43.77 -6.11
C ALA A 190 26.09 -43.91 -7.62
N LYS A 191 25.64 -42.95 -8.44
CA LYS A 191 25.92 -42.93 -9.88
C LYS A 191 27.42 -42.80 -10.16
N ALA A 192 28.11 -41.92 -9.45
CA ALA A 192 29.56 -41.74 -9.58
C ALA A 192 30.35 -43.00 -9.22
N GLU A 193 29.88 -43.79 -8.24
CA GLU A 193 30.46 -45.10 -7.91
C GLU A 193 30.13 -46.20 -8.92
N SER A 194 28.98 -46.10 -9.61
CA SER A 194 28.51 -47.17 -10.50
C SER A 194 29.40 -47.36 -11.73
N GLU A 195 29.91 -46.28 -12.32
CA GLU A 195 30.65 -46.36 -13.58
C GLU A 195 32.04 -47.02 -13.41
N PRO A 196 32.86 -46.64 -12.40
CA PRO A 196 34.11 -47.35 -12.11
C PRO A 196 33.89 -48.81 -11.69
N LEU A 197 32.85 -49.08 -10.88
CA LEU A 197 32.54 -50.43 -10.42
C LEU A 197 32.09 -51.32 -11.59
N GLY A 198 31.32 -50.77 -12.53
CA GLY A 198 30.89 -51.46 -13.74
C GLY A 198 32.07 -51.81 -14.66
N ARG A 199 32.98 -50.86 -14.90
CA ARG A 199 34.21 -51.12 -15.69
C ARG A 199 35.08 -52.19 -15.04
N LYS A 200 35.28 -52.10 -13.72
CA LYS A 200 36.03 -53.12 -12.97
C LYS A 200 35.36 -54.48 -13.09
N LEU A 201 34.04 -54.56 -12.92
CA LEU A 201 33.31 -55.82 -13.05
C LEU A 201 33.48 -56.43 -14.45
N GLU A 202 33.43 -55.63 -15.52
CA GLU A 202 33.63 -56.09 -16.89
C GLU A 202 35.04 -56.65 -17.13
N GLU A 203 36.07 -55.99 -16.59
CA GLU A 203 37.47 -56.45 -16.64
C GLU A 203 37.68 -57.78 -15.89
N GLU A 204 37.14 -57.87 -14.67
CA GLU A 204 37.25 -59.07 -13.83
C GLU A 204 36.47 -60.25 -14.44
N GLU A 205 35.29 -59.98 -15.04
CA GLU A 205 34.55 -60.99 -15.80
C GLU A 205 35.30 -61.48 -17.03
N ARG A 206 35.95 -60.58 -17.78
CA ARG A 206 36.77 -60.95 -18.94
C ARG A 206 37.91 -61.85 -18.50
N THR A 207 38.55 -61.53 -17.38
CA THR A 207 39.66 -62.30 -16.81
C THR A 207 39.19 -63.69 -16.37
N LEU A 208 38.06 -63.79 -15.68
CA LEU A 208 37.45 -65.05 -15.27
C LEU A 208 37.10 -65.95 -16.47
N ARG A 209 36.66 -65.37 -17.60
CA ARG A 209 36.37 -66.14 -18.84
C ARG A 209 37.62 -66.71 -19.51
N LEU A 210 38.76 -66.05 -19.38
CA LEU A 210 40.03 -66.43 -20.01
C LEU A 210 40.85 -67.43 -19.18
N MET A 211 40.45 -67.74 -17.95
CA MET A 211 41.14 -68.72 -17.11
C MET A 211 41.00 -70.15 -17.67
N PRO A 212 42.11 -70.90 -17.85
CA PRO A 212 42.10 -72.21 -18.51
C PRO A 212 41.55 -73.35 -17.64
N ASP A 213 41.85 -73.37 -16.32
CA ASP A 213 41.38 -74.41 -15.40
C ASP A 213 40.23 -73.95 -14.50
N LYS A 214 39.00 -74.24 -14.94
CA LYS A 214 37.75 -73.89 -14.25
C LYS A 214 37.48 -74.69 -12.97
N LYS A 215 38.31 -75.69 -12.64
CA LYS A 215 38.17 -76.48 -11.40
C LYS A 215 39.28 -76.21 -10.40
N SER A 216 40.26 -75.38 -10.76
CA SER A 216 41.32 -74.95 -9.86
C SER A 216 40.76 -74.16 -8.67
N LYS A 217 41.46 -74.24 -7.53
CA LYS A 217 41.10 -73.50 -6.32
C LYS A 217 41.13 -71.98 -6.55
N GLU A 218 42.10 -71.49 -7.32
CA GLU A 218 42.23 -70.09 -7.73
C GLU A 218 41.03 -69.61 -8.54
N TYR A 219 40.55 -70.40 -9.50
CA TYR A 219 39.35 -70.08 -10.26
C TYR A 219 38.12 -69.93 -9.35
N LEU A 220 37.93 -70.86 -8.41
CA LEU A 220 36.77 -70.84 -7.51
C LEU A 220 36.80 -69.67 -6.52
N GLU A 221 37.98 -69.24 -6.08
CA GLU A 221 38.15 -68.05 -5.22
C GLU A 221 37.88 -66.77 -6.01
N PHE A 222 38.45 -66.65 -7.21
CA PHE A 222 38.22 -65.49 -8.09
C PHE A 222 36.76 -65.38 -8.56
N GLU A 223 36.11 -66.51 -8.85
CA GLU A 223 34.68 -66.55 -9.18
C GLU A 223 33.80 -66.02 -8.02
N LYS A 224 34.18 -66.29 -6.77
CA LYS A 224 33.48 -65.73 -5.59
C LYS A 224 33.64 -64.21 -5.51
N GLU A 225 34.83 -63.69 -5.77
CA GLU A 225 35.08 -62.24 -5.78
C GLU A 225 34.29 -61.54 -6.88
N VAL A 226 34.27 -62.09 -8.10
CA VAL A 226 33.45 -61.59 -9.21
C VAL A 226 31.95 -61.64 -8.86
N LYS A 227 31.48 -62.72 -8.20
CA LYS A 227 30.08 -62.80 -7.73
C LYS A 227 29.75 -61.72 -6.71
N VAL A 228 30.66 -61.40 -5.79
CA VAL A 228 30.49 -60.32 -4.80
C VAL A 228 30.43 -58.96 -5.50
N LEU A 229 31.32 -58.72 -6.48
CA LEU A 229 31.31 -57.50 -7.29
C LEU A 229 30.02 -57.34 -8.09
N ARG A 230 29.52 -58.40 -8.73
CA ARG A 230 28.21 -58.39 -9.40
C ARG A 230 27.10 -57.99 -8.45
N ARG A 231 27.05 -58.63 -7.28
CA ARG A 231 26.01 -58.36 -6.29
C ARG A 231 26.03 -56.90 -5.88
N ARG A 232 27.21 -56.37 -5.53
CA ARG A 232 27.37 -54.96 -5.17
C ARG A 232 26.95 -54.01 -6.29
N PHE A 233 27.29 -54.34 -7.54
CA PHE A 233 26.87 -53.53 -8.69
C PHE A 233 25.36 -53.56 -8.90
N VAL A 234 24.72 -54.74 -8.82
CA VAL A 234 23.26 -54.88 -8.91
C VAL A 234 22.56 -54.12 -7.78
N ASP A 235 23.03 -54.27 -6.54
CA ASP A 235 22.47 -53.56 -5.38
C ASP A 235 22.59 -52.03 -5.55
N LEU A 236 23.69 -51.54 -6.13
CA LEU A 236 23.90 -50.13 -6.41
C LEU A 236 22.95 -49.62 -7.52
N ILE A 237 22.72 -50.40 -8.57
CA ILE A 237 21.75 -50.07 -9.62
C ILE A 237 20.32 -50.06 -9.07
N ASP A 238 19.95 -51.06 -8.27
CA ASP A 238 18.65 -51.11 -7.59
C ASP A 238 18.44 -49.92 -6.65
N TYR A 239 19.48 -49.54 -5.88
CA TYR A 239 19.46 -48.34 -5.06
C TYR A 239 19.22 -47.08 -5.89
N ILE A 240 19.94 -46.89 -7.01
CA ILE A 240 19.75 -45.72 -7.89
C ILE A 240 18.32 -45.67 -8.45
N ALA A 241 17.77 -46.83 -8.85
CA ALA A 241 16.40 -46.92 -9.34
C ALA A 241 15.38 -46.51 -8.26
N LYS A 242 15.53 -47.05 -7.03
CA LYS A 242 14.67 -46.69 -5.88
C LYS A 242 14.75 -45.21 -5.53
N GLN A 243 15.95 -44.61 -5.51
CA GLN A 243 16.09 -43.18 -5.24
C GLN A 243 15.44 -42.33 -6.33
N LYS A 244 15.51 -42.75 -7.60
CA LYS A 244 14.83 -42.06 -8.70
C LYS A 244 13.32 -42.07 -8.53
N ASP A 245 12.74 -43.20 -8.11
CA ASP A 245 11.30 -43.32 -7.85
C ASP A 245 10.86 -42.46 -6.66
N ILE A 246 11.67 -42.41 -5.58
CA ILE A 246 11.43 -41.52 -4.43
C ILE A 246 11.42 -40.05 -4.89
N ILE A 247 12.44 -39.60 -5.63
CA ILE A 247 12.51 -38.22 -6.14
C ILE A 247 11.26 -37.91 -6.97
N ALA A 248 10.84 -38.80 -7.86
CA ALA A 248 9.67 -38.59 -8.71
C ALA A 248 8.38 -38.45 -7.89
N ARG A 249 8.16 -39.36 -6.92
CA ARG A 249 6.98 -39.34 -6.05
C ARG A 249 6.93 -38.08 -5.18
N GLU A 250 8.01 -37.77 -4.48
CA GLU A 250 8.03 -36.62 -3.56
C GLU A 250 7.99 -35.28 -4.34
N SER A 251 8.61 -35.21 -5.52
CA SER A 251 8.51 -34.01 -6.37
C SER A 251 7.09 -33.78 -6.87
N ALA A 252 6.35 -34.87 -7.20
CA ALA A 252 4.95 -34.77 -7.57
C ALA A 252 4.09 -34.26 -6.40
N ARG A 253 4.35 -34.72 -5.16
CA ARG A 253 3.68 -34.20 -3.95
C ARG A 253 3.91 -32.70 -3.75
N LEU A 254 5.15 -32.22 -3.92
CA LEU A 254 5.45 -30.78 -3.86
C LEU A 254 4.68 -30.01 -4.95
N GLN A 255 4.59 -30.55 -6.16
CA GLN A 255 3.90 -29.91 -7.27
C GLN A 255 2.38 -29.79 -7.01
N VAL A 256 1.76 -30.86 -6.52
CA VAL A 256 0.33 -30.85 -6.13
C VAL A 256 0.07 -29.79 -5.05
N PHE A 257 0.95 -29.69 -4.05
CA PHE A 257 0.83 -28.65 -3.03
C PHE A 257 0.92 -27.24 -3.62
N LYS A 258 1.88 -26.99 -4.54
CA LYS A 258 1.98 -25.69 -5.23
C LYS A 258 0.69 -25.37 -5.98
N GLU A 259 0.19 -26.30 -6.79
CA GLU A 259 -1.01 -26.10 -7.62
C GLU A 259 -2.26 -25.83 -6.77
N LYS A 260 -2.44 -26.59 -5.68
CA LYS A 260 -3.57 -26.45 -4.76
C LYS A 260 -3.61 -25.07 -4.08
N HIS A 261 -2.46 -24.53 -3.70
CA HIS A 261 -2.39 -23.31 -2.88
C HIS A 261 -2.04 -22.04 -3.65
N PHE A 262 -1.57 -22.14 -4.89
CA PHE A 262 -1.15 -20.98 -5.68
C PHE A 262 -2.29 -19.98 -5.90
N GLN A 263 -3.48 -20.46 -6.31
CA GLN A 263 -4.61 -19.57 -6.58
C GLN A 263 -5.12 -18.89 -5.30
N THR A 264 -5.22 -19.64 -4.20
CA THR A 264 -5.61 -19.08 -2.89
C THR A 264 -4.65 -17.97 -2.45
N PHE A 265 -3.33 -18.16 -2.63
CA PHE A 265 -2.37 -17.10 -2.36
C PHE A 265 -2.54 -15.91 -3.31
N ALA A 266 -2.77 -16.14 -4.60
CA ALA A 266 -2.98 -15.09 -5.59
C ALA A 266 -4.16 -14.18 -5.24
N ASP A 267 -5.28 -14.80 -4.84
CA ASP A 267 -6.54 -14.14 -4.49
C ASP A 267 -6.39 -13.22 -3.27
N VAL A 268 -5.46 -13.54 -2.37
CA VAL A 268 -5.19 -12.77 -1.14
C VAL A 268 -4.07 -11.73 -1.36
N PHE A 269 -3.03 -12.09 -2.12
CA PHE A 269 -1.84 -11.26 -2.33
C PHE A 269 -2.16 -9.95 -3.06
N ALA A 270 -2.94 -10.02 -4.15
CA ALA A 270 -3.29 -8.85 -4.94
C ALA A 270 -4.09 -7.79 -4.15
N PRO A 271 -5.20 -8.12 -3.45
CA PRO A 271 -5.94 -7.12 -2.69
C PRO A 271 -5.16 -6.57 -1.51
N MET A 272 -4.41 -7.40 -0.75
CA MET A 272 -3.64 -6.92 0.40
C MET A 272 -2.52 -5.94 -0.03
N THR A 273 -1.83 -6.23 -1.13
CA THR A 273 -0.82 -5.30 -1.66
C THR A 273 -1.47 -4.04 -2.27
N ALA A 274 -2.62 -4.14 -2.92
CA ALA A 274 -3.35 -2.96 -3.37
C ALA A 274 -3.76 -2.05 -2.20
N GLU A 275 -4.23 -2.63 -1.09
CA GLU A 275 -4.61 -1.91 0.13
C GLU A 275 -3.41 -1.17 0.75
N ILE A 276 -2.29 -1.88 0.98
CA ILE A 276 -1.07 -1.28 1.53
C ILE A 276 -0.58 -0.13 0.63
N LYS A 277 -0.62 -0.32 -0.69
CA LYS A 277 -0.24 0.71 -1.67
C LYS A 277 -1.13 1.94 -1.55
N GLY A 278 -2.44 1.76 -1.49
CA GLY A 278 -3.41 2.85 -1.36
C GLY A 278 -3.18 3.66 -0.08
N ARG A 279 -2.96 2.97 1.05
CA ARG A 279 -2.66 3.62 2.33
C ARG A 279 -1.35 4.40 2.32
N PHE A 280 -0.30 3.88 1.68
CA PHE A 280 0.95 4.62 1.49
C PHE A 280 0.78 5.89 0.64
N ILE A 281 0.04 5.79 -0.46
CA ILE A 281 -0.23 6.95 -1.32
C ILE A 281 -0.98 8.02 -0.51
N LYS A 282 -1.99 7.63 0.27
CA LYS A 282 -2.73 8.54 1.14
C LYS A 282 -1.83 9.21 2.19
N LEU A 283 -0.94 8.43 2.83
CA LEU A 283 0.07 8.95 3.76
C LEU A 283 0.97 9.99 3.08
N LEU A 284 1.52 9.66 1.91
CA LEU A 284 2.40 10.54 1.15
C LEU A 284 1.68 11.81 0.67
N ASN A 285 0.42 11.70 0.25
CA ASN A 285 -0.42 12.85 -0.12
C ASN A 285 -0.61 13.81 1.06
N THR A 286 -0.88 13.26 2.24
CA THR A 286 -1.11 14.04 3.46
C THR A 286 0.18 14.70 3.95
N LYS A 287 1.27 13.93 4.03
CA LYS A 287 2.59 14.42 4.43
C LYS A 287 3.20 15.38 3.40
N GLY A 288 2.93 15.15 2.12
CA GLY A 288 3.25 16.08 1.04
C GLY A 288 2.55 17.42 1.22
N TYR A 289 1.26 17.40 1.61
CA TYR A 289 0.50 18.61 1.90
C TYR A 289 1.04 19.35 3.13
N GLU A 290 1.43 18.62 4.18
CA GLU A 290 2.09 19.21 5.35
C GLU A 290 3.37 19.96 4.97
N LEU A 291 4.22 19.34 4.14
CA LEU A 291 5.45 19.96 3.64
C LEU A 291 5.15 21.22 2.82
N ASP A 292 4.20 21.13 1.89
CA ASP A 292 3.77 22.24 1.05
C ASP A 292 3.28 23.43 1.89
N LYS A 293 2.38 23.15 2.84
CA LYS A 293 1.82 24.14 3.76
C LYS A 293 2.91 24.79 4.61
N ALA A 294 3.80 24.00 5.22
CA ALA A 294 4.86 24.51 6.08
C ALA A 294 5.86 25.39 5.31
N MET A 295 6.22 24.96 4.09
CA MET A 295 7.11 25.70 3.21
C MET A 295 6.50 27.05 2.82
N TRP A 296 5.27 27.06 2.30
CA TRP A 296 4.62 28.29 1.84
C TRP A 296 4.21 29.23 2.98
N ALA A 297 3.89 28.70 4.17
CA ALA A 297 3.64 29.51 5.35
C ALA A 297 4.86 30.37 5.74
N ARG A 298 6.07 29.84 5.56
CA ARG A 298 7.32 30.59 5.77
C ARG A 298 7.63 31.50 4.58
N ALA A 299 7.54 30.96 3.36
CA ALA A 299 7.84 31.68 2.12
C ALA A 299 7.03 32.98 1.99
N LYS A 300 5.73 32.95 2.33
CA LYS A 300 4.86 34.13 2.25
C LYS A 300 5.24 35.26 3.22
N THR A 301 6.00 34.97 4.27
CA THR A 301 6.50 36.00 5.22
C THR A 301 7.91 36.50 4.88
N ASN A 302 8.58 35.86 3.93
CA ASN A 302 9.96 36.14 3.60
C ASN A 302 10.08 37.26 2.54
N GLN A 303 10.85 38.30 2.85
CA GLN A 303 10.98 39.48 2.00
C GLN A 303 11.67 39.20 0.66
N TYR A 304 12.63 38.27 0.61
CA TYR A 304 13.31 37.88 -0.63
C TYR A 304 12.37 37.13 -1.56
N VAL A 305 11.51 36.26 -1.02
CA VAL A 305 10.47 35.57 -1.80
C VAL A 305 9.45 36.56 -2.35
N LYS A 306 8.97 37.50 -1.53
CA LYS A 306 8.05 38.56 -1.99
C LYS A 306 8.65 39.39 -3.11
N LYS A 307 9.90 39.83 -2.93
CA LYS A 307 10.66 40.56 -3.94
C LYS A 307 10.82 39.74 -5.22
N PHE A 308 11.17 38.47 -5.12
CA PHE A 308 11.30 37.59 -6.28
C PHE A 308 9.99 37.47 -7.07
N PHE A 309 8.85 37.26 -6.40
CA PHE A 309 7.54 37.19 -7.08
C PHE A 309 7.19 38.49 -7.82
N ARG A 310 7.57 39.65 -7.25
CA ARG A 310 7.38 40.95 -7.90
C ARG A 310 8.33 41.13 -9.08
N ASP A 311 9.62 40.89 -8.89
CA ASP A 311 10.65 41.14 -9.88
C ASP A 311 10.53 40.18 -11.08
N ALA A 312 10.02 38.96 -10.85
CA ALA A 312 9.74 37.97 -11.89
C ALA A 312 8.32 38.03 -12.49
N ASP A 313 7.52 39.04 -12.12
CA ASP A 313 6.14 39.26 -12.59
C ASP A 313 5.24 38.01 -12.45
N ILE A 314 5.29 37.41 -11.26
CA ILE A 314 4.50 36.21 -10.94
C ILE A 314 3.13 36.64 -10.43
N HIS A 315 2.06 36.31 -11.16
CA HIS A 315 0.67 36.59 -10.78
C HIS A 315 0.04 35.40 -10.04
N GLY A 316 -0.50 35.66 -8.85
CA GLY A 316 -1.15 34.69 -7.96
C GLY A 316 -0.64 34.80 -6.52
N GLY A 317 -1.17 33.95 -5.64
CA GLY A 317 -0.76 33.87 -4.23
C GLY A 317 0.55 33.14 -4.01
N TYR A 318 1.06 33.22 -2.77
CA TYR A 318 2.29 32.55 -2.35
C TYR A 318 2.04 31.06 -2.05
N ASN A 319 1.78 30.29 -3.11
CA ASN A 319 1.42 28.88 -3.02
C ASN A 319 1.97 28.07 -4.20
N SER A 320 1.92 26.75 -4.06
CA SER A 320 2.46 25.81 -5.05
C SER A 320 1.78 25.89 -6.41
N LYS A 321 0.49 26.21 -6.49
CA LYS A 321 -0.22 26.37 -7.76
C LYS A 321 0.40 27.52 -8.56
N THR A 322 0.53 28.69 -7.95
CA THR A 322 1.10 29.88 -8.58
C THR A 322 2.54 29.64 -9.01
N TYR A 323 3.36 29.07 -8.12
CA TYR A 323 4.75 28.81 -8.43
C TYR A 323 4.91 27.72 -9.51
N LEU A 324 4.04 26.71 -9.54
CA LEU A 324 4.00 25.71 -10.60
C LEU A 324 3.66 26.34 -11.95
N ARG A 325 2.67 27.24 -11.99
CA ARG A 325 2.33 28.00 -13.20
C ARG A 325 3.55 28.77 -13.73
N TYR A 326 4.26 29.46 -12.85
CA TYR A 326 5.50 30.17 -13.21
C TYR A 326 6.57 29.21 -13.72
N PHE A 327 6.84 28.12 -12.99
CA PHE A 327 7.83 27.10 -13.35
C PHE A 327 7.57 26.50 -14.74
N LEU A 328 6.29 26.26 -15.07
CA LEU A 328 5.90 25.72 -16.37
C LEU A 328 5.85 26.76 -17.50
N LYS A 329 5.71 28.06 -17.19
CA LYS A 329 5.64 29.14 -18.20
C LYS A 329 6.88 29.19 -19.11
N GLY A 330 8.04 28.84 -18.57
CA GLY A 330 9.31 28.77 -19.31
C GLY A 330 9.50 27.50 -20.15
N LEU A 331 8.57 26.53 -20.07
CA LEU A 331 8.69 25.24 -20.73
C LEU A 331 7.73 25.10 -21.92
N ASP A 332 8.27 24.77 -23.09
CA ASP A 332 7.45 24.41 -24.24
C ASP A 332 6.89 23.00 -24.09
N LYS A 333 5.59 22.89 -23.80
CA LYS A 333 4.85 21.63 -23.60
C LYS A 333 5.08 20.61 -24.73
N ASN A 334 5.28 21.08 -25.97
CA ASN A 334 5.47 20.22 -27.14
C ASN A 334 6.91 19.68 -27.25
N LYS A 335 7.88 20.34 -26.59
CA LYS A 335 9.30 19.94 -26.57
C LYS A 335 9.69 19.19 -25.30
N VAL A 336 8.84 19.17 -24.27
CA VAL A 336 9.08 18.39 -23.06
C VAL A 336 9.07 16.90 -23.41
N VAL A 337 10.22 16.24 -23.31
CA VAL A 337 10.35 14.79 -23.54
C VAL A 337 9.99 13.98 -22.29
N SER A 338 10.20 14.54 -21.09
CA SER A 338 9.97 13.84 -19.82
C SER A 338 8.48 13.67 -19.51
N ALA A 339 8.00 12.41 -19.43
CA ALA A 339 6.63 12.09 -19.04
C ALA A 339 6.23 12.72 -17.69
N LYS A 340 7.13 12.68 -16.70
CA LYS A 340 6.91 13.29 -15.37
C LYS A 340 6.69 14.81 -15.44
N THR A 341 7.38 15.50 -16.34
CA THR A 341 7.19 16.95 -16.53
C THR A 341 5.90 17.24 -17.32
N LYS A 342 5.48 16.35 -18.23
CA LYS A 342 4.16 16.46 -18.89
C LYS A 342 3.00 16.33 -17.90
N GLU A 343 3.12 15.43 -16.92
CA GLU A 343 2.11 15.25 -15.87
C GLU A 343 1.87 16.53 -15.06
N LEU A 344 2.89 17.36 -14.84
CA LEU A 344 2.75 18.64 -14.14
C LEU A 344 1.80 19.62 -14.85
N PHE A 345 1.73 19.60 -16.19
CA PHE A 345 0.75 20.41 -16.92
C PHE A 345 -0.69 19.93 -16.69
N GLY A 346 -0.88 18.61 -16.58
CA GLY A 346 -2.18 18.03 -16.22
C GLY A 346 -2.58 18.41 -14.80
N LEU A 347 -1.65 18.24 -13.86
CA LEU A 347 -1.82 18.63 -12.47
C LEU A 347 -2.16 20.13 -12.32
N LEU A 348 -1.44 21.02 -13.00
CA LEU A 348 -1.72 22.46 -12.94
C LEU A 348 -3.17 22.76 -13.36
N LYS A 349 -3.63 22.15 -14.45
CA LYS A 349 -5.02 22.30 -14.90
C LYS A 349 -6.03 21.84 -13.85
N ASP A 350 -5.75 20.73 -13.19
CA ASP A 350 -6.60 20.20 -12.11
C ASP A 350 -6.62 21.16 -10.90
N LEU A 351 -5.46 21.68 -10.48
CA LEU A 351 -5.33 22.65 -9.39
C LEU A 351 -6.03 23.98 -9.70
N GLU A 352 -5.92 24.48 -10.93
CA GLU A 352 -6.58 25.72 -11.35
C GLU A 352 -8.10 25.58 -11.35
N LYS A 353 -8.64 24.43 -11.76
CA LYS A 353 -10.07 24.16 -11.72
C LYS A 353 -10.61 24.10 -10.27
N LEU A 354 -9.82 23.57 -9.35
CA LEU A 354 -10.21 23.37 -7.94
C LEU A 354 -10.06 24.63 -7.08
N SER A 355 -9.30 25.64 -7.53
CA SER A 355 -8.89 26.79 -6.71
C SER A 355 -9.53 28.12 -7.12
N MET A 356 -10.66 28.10 -7.83
CA MET A 356 -11.41 29.32 -8.11
C MET A 356 -12.03 29.86 -6.83
N GLN A 357 -11.59 31.05 -6.41
CA GLN A 357 -12.10 31.74 -5.23
C GLN A 357 -12.98 32.94 -5.64
N ASN A 358 -13.96 33.23 -4.80
CA ASN A 358 -14.88 34.36 -4.95
C ASN A 358 -14.52 35.45 -3.93
N VAL A 359 -14.41 36.67 -4.42
CA VAL A 359 -14.06 37.85 -3.64
C VAL A 359 -15.24 38.81 -3.68
N MET A 360 -15.66 39.31 -2.51
CA MET A 360 -16.62 40.40 -2.42
C MET A 360 -15.94 41.66 -1.95
N VAL A 361 -16.16 42.77 -2.66
CA VAL A 361 -15.63 44.09 -2.35
C VAL A 361 -16.79 44.97 -1.89
N ILE A 362 -16.75 45.44 -0.64
CA ILE A 362 -17.78 46.25 0.01
C ILE A 362 -17.23 47.67 0.25
N GLN A 363 -17.44 48.57 -0.71
CA GLN A 363 -16.87 49.92 -0.65
C GLN A 363 -17.87 50.98 -1.09
N GLU A 364 -17.79 52.17 -0.49
CA GLU A 364 -18.84 53.20 -0.57
C GLU A 364 -19.17 53.71 -1.98
N ASN A 365 -18.24 53.61 -2.94
CA ASN A 365 -18.44 54.15 -4.28
C ASN A 365 -17.70 53.36 -5.37
N ASP A 366 -18.13 53.56 -6.60
CA ASP A 366 -17.60 52.91 -7.81
C ASP A 366 -16.11 53.17 -8.03
N THR A 367 -15.60 54.35 -7.67
CA THR A 367 -14.19 54.69 -7.91
C THR A 367 -13.27 53.84 -7.03
N LYS A 368 -13.62 53.68 -5.75
CA LYS A 368 -12.90 52.83 -4.81
C LYS A 368 -13.00 51.36 -5.21
N SER A 369 -14.22 50.86 -5.47
CA SER A 369 -14.46 49.46 -5.81
C SER A 369 -13.78 49.05 -7.11
N PHE A 370 -13.81 49.92 -8.14
CA PHE A 370 -13.12 49.70 -9.40
C PHE A 370 -11.61 49.61 -9.23
N LYS A 371 -10.99 50.49 -8.42
CA LYS A 371 -9.56 50.42 -8.11
C LYS A 371 -9.21 49.10 -7.41
N SER A 372 -9.98 48.70 -6.40
CA SER A 372 -9.78 47.43 -5.69
C SER A 372 -9.94 46.23 -6.62
N GLN A 373 -10.96 46.23 -7.48
CA GLN A 373 -11.17 45.18 -8.49
C GLN A 373 -9.97 45.05 -9.43
N GLN A 374 -9.47 46.16 -9.99
CA GLN A 374 -8.30 46.13 -10.86
C GLN A 374 -7.06 45.56 -10.17
N LEU A 375 -6.85 45.88 -8.89
CA LEU A 375 -5.74 45.34 -8.12
C LEU A 375 -5.91 43.82 -7.87
N ILE A 376 -7.11 43.37 -7.52
CA ILE A 376 -7.42 41.93 -7.34
C ILE A 376 -7.17 41.16 -8.65
N GLU A 377 -7.71 41.64 -9.77
CA GLU A 377 -7.58 41.00 -11.08
C GLU A 377 -6.13 41.00 -11.60
N ARG A 378 -5.34 42.02 -11.24
CA ARG A 378 -3.90 42.06 -11.54
C ARG A 378 -3.11 41.06 -10.70
N VAL A 379 -3.55 40.78 -9.48
CA VAL A 379 -2.95 39.73 -8.65
C VAL A 379 -3.27 38.36 -9.21
N ASP A 380 -4.54 38.04 -9.45
CA ASP A 380 -4.96 36.79 -10.08
C ASP A 380 -6.28 36.99 -10.83
N SER A 381 -6.22 36.91 -12.16
CA SER A 381 -7.38 37.08 -13.03
C SER A 381 -8.38 35.92 -12.96
N GLY A 382 -8.04 34.83 -12.28
CA GLY A 382 -8.94 33.72 -11.99
C GLY A 382 -9.94 33.99 -10.86
N LEU A 383 -9.76 35.07 -10.10
CA LEU A 383 -10.63 35.44 -8.98
C LEU A 383 -11.95 36.04 -9.49
N LYS A 384 -13.06 35.60 -8.91
CA LYS A 384 -14.39 36.13 -9.24
C LYS A 384 -14.75 37.26 -8.29
N VAL A 385 -14.68 38.49 -8.78
CA VAL A 385 -14.99 39.68 -7.98
C VAL A 385 -16.48 40.02 -8.07
N THR A 386 -17.09 40.27 -6.91
CA THR A 386 -18.44 40.84 -6.77
C THR A 386 -18.33 42.14 -5.99
N ILE A 387 -19.09 43.17 -6.40
CA ILE A 387 -19.02 44.50 -5.82
C ILE A 387 -20.35 44.84 -5.17
N GLU A 388 -20.28 45.33 -3.95
CA GLU A 388 -21.41 45.86 -3.20
C GLU A 388 -21.04 47.21 -2.59
N HIS A 389 -21.99 48.13 -2.57
CA HIS A 389 -21.79 49.45 -1.93
C HIS A 389 -22.46 49.52 -0.57
N ASN A 390 -23.64 48.92 -0.46
CA ASN A 390 -24.43 48.91 0.74
C ASN A 390 -24.05 47.70 1.63
N PRO A 391 -23.54 47.91 2.86
CA PRO A 391 -23.18 46.82 3.74
C PRO A 391 -24.38 45.94 4.13
N PHE A 392 -25.60 46.46 4.21
CA PHE A 392 -26.77 45.65 4.55
C PHE A 392 -27.14 44.67 3.42
N ASP A 393 -27.09 45.12 2.16
CA ASP A 393 -27.30 44.26 0.99
C ASP A 393 -26.18 43.23 0.87
N ALA A 394 -24.94 43.64 1.14
CA ALA A 394 -23.79 42.75 1.16
C ALA A 394 -23.95 41.63 2.21
N LEU A 395 -24.47 41.94 3.40
CA LEU A 395 -24.71 40.94 4.45
C LEU A 395 -25.72 39.87 4.01
N ALA A 396 -26.83 40.29 3.39
CA ALA A 396 -27.82 39.38 2.83
C ALA A 396 -27.24 38.50 1.70
N LYS A 397 -26.48 39.11 0.78
CA LYS A 397 -25.83 38.40 -0.34
C LYS A 397 -24.74 37.45 0.12
N LEU A 398 -23.97 37.82 1.14
CA LEU A 398 -22.93 36.97 1.72
C LEU A 398 -23.54 35.74 2.41
N GLY A 399 -24.69 35.90 3.07
CA GLY A 399 -25.46 34.78 3.63
C GLY A 399 -26.06 33.86 2.56
N ALA A 400 -26.49 34.39 1.41
CA ALA A 400 -27.05 33.60 0.31
C ALA A 400 -25.98 32.92 -0.56
N LYS A 401 -24.88 33.62 -0.85
CA LYS A 401 -23.76 33.15 -1.66
C LYS A 401 -22.46 33.42 -0.91
N PRO A 402 -21.97 32.42 -0.17
CA PRO A 402 -20.72 32.54 0.57
C PRO A 402 -19.55 32.92 -0.33
N GLN A 403 -18.67 33.76 0.21
CA GLN A 403 -17.46 34.21 -0.45
C GLN A 403 -16.26 33.59 0.27
N ASP A 404 -15.13 33.53 -0.41
CA ASP A 404 -13.87 33.05 0.16
C ASP A 404 -13.12 34.22 0.83
N ILE A 405 -13.23 35.43 0.24
CA ILE A 405 -12.58 36.65 0.70
C ILE A 405 -13.59 37.80 0.68
N VAL A 406 -13.57 38.62 1.74
CA VAL A 406 -14.35 39.86 1.82
C VAL A 406 -13.41 41.03 2.09
N VAL A 407 -13.37 41.96 1.13
CA VAL A 407 -12.64 43.23 1.23
C VAL A 407 -13.65 44.31 1.58
N LEU A 408 -13.47 45.03 2.68
CA LEU A 408 -14.41 46.08 3.09
C LEU A 408 -13.71 47.32 3.62
N ASP A 409 -14.28 48.50 3.34
CA ASP A 409 -13.83 49.74 3.96
C ASP A 409 -14.06 49.69 5.48
N TYR A 410 -13.13 50.24 6.27
CA TYR A 410 -13.20 50.30 7.73
C TYR A 410 -14.50 50.94 8.23
N LYS A 411 -15.00 51.92 7.47
CA LYS A 411 -16.30 52.54 7.65
C LYS A 411 -16.96 52.66 6.28
N ASN A 412 -18.19 52.16 6.16
CA ASN A 412 -18.98 52.24 4.94
C ASN A 412 -20.43 52.60 5.30
N MET A 413 -20.95 53.70 4.75
CA MET A 413 -22.30 54.22 5.01
C MET A 413 -22.61 54.37 6.53
N GLY A 414 -21.59 54.72 7.32
CA GLY A 414 -21.72 54.90 8.77
C GLY A 414 -21.52 53.63 9.60
N LEU A 415 -21.57 52.44 8.99
CA LEU A 415 -21.32 51.16 9.66
C LEU A 415 -19.81 50.88 9.71
N LEU A 416 -19.31 50.45 10.88
CA LEU A 416 -17.93 50.00 11.02
C LEU A 416 -17.78 48.56 10.51
N ALA A 417 -16.63 48.26 9.91
CA ALA A 417 -16.30 46.93 9.42
C ALA A 417 -16.44 45.86 10.52
N PHE A 418 -16.10 46.18 11.76
CA PHE A 418 -16.15 45.25 12.87
C PHE A 418 -17.58 44.86 13.24
N ASP A 419 -18.51 45.81 13.17
CA ASP A 419 -19.93 45.57 13.43
C ASP A 419 -20.54 44.71 12.34
N PHE A 420 -20.21 45.00 11.07
CA PHE A 420 -20.59 44.15 9.94
C PHE A 420 -20.12 42.70 10.11
N ILE A 421 -18.85 42.50 10.51
CA ILE A 421 -18.27 41.15 10.68
C ILE A 421 -18.97 40.40 11.83
N ARG A 422 -19.24 41.08 12.96
CA ARG A 422 -19.96 40.50 14.10
C ARG A 422 -21.38 40.09 13.70
N GLU A 423 -22.09 40.95 12.98
CA GLU A 423 -23.45 40.69 12.53
C GLU A 423 -23.49 39.51 11.55
N TYR A 424 -22.57 39.48 10.58
CA TYR A 424 -22.47 38.35 9.66
C TYR A 424 -22.17 37.04 10.41
N LYS A 425 -21.22 37.03 11.34
CA LYS A 425 -20.87 35.84 12.14
C LYS A 425 -22.00 35.36 13.06
N ALA A 426 -22.90 36.25 13.44
CA ALA A 426 -24.09 35.89 14.21
C ALA A 426 -25.17 35.20 13.36
N THR A 427 -25.05 35.21 12.02
CA THR A 427 -26.03 34.54 11.15
C THR A 427 -25.88 33.00 11.22
N PRO A 428 -26.99 32.22 11.21
CA PRO A 428 -26.93 30.76 11.37
C PRO A 428 -26.11 30.01 10.31
N ASN A 429 -25.98 30.59 9.11
CA ASN A 429 -25.29 29.97 7.97
C ASN A 429 -23.94 30.65 7.65
N ALA A 430 -23.40 31.44 8.58
CA ALA A 430 -22.14 32.13 8.39
C ALA A 430 -21.02 31.13 8.07
N LYS A 431 -20.42 31.26 6.90
CA LYS A 431 -19.12 30.65 6.61
C LYS A 431 -18.00 31.53 7.16
N ASN A 432 -16.77 31.01 7.15
CA ASN A 432 -15.57 31.74 7.58
C ASN A 432 -14.79 32.27 6.38
N PRO A 433 -15.20 33.38 5.73
CA PRO A 433 -14.35 34.05 4.75
C PRO A 433 -13.17 34.71 5.46
N VAL A 434 -12.13 35.02 4.69
CA VAL A 434 -11.04 35.87 5.16
C VAL A 434 -11.43 37.34 4.96
N PHE A 435 -11.37 38.13 6.02
CA PHE A 435 -11.68 39.56 5.97
C PHE A 435 -10.41 40.40 5.80
N ILE A 436 -10.45 41.32 4.83
CA ILE A 436 -9.42 42.34 4.60
C ILE A 436 -10.06 43.71 4.77
N VAL A 437 -9.60 44.49 5.74
CA VAL A 437 -10.17 45.80 6.05
C VAL A 437 -9.31 46.91 5.44
N VAL A 438 -9.92 47.75 4.60
CA VAL A 438 -9.29 48.91 3.98
C VAL A 438 -9.51 50.13 4.86
N THR A 439 -8.41 50.73 5.34
CA THR A 439 -8.40 51.82 6.31
C THR A 439 -7.89 53.11 5.66
N PRO A 440 -8.45 54.29 5.99
CA PRO A 440 -7.95 55.55 5.46
C PRO A 440 -6.62 55.97 6.11
N THR A 441 -6.40 55.58 7.37
CA THR A 441 -5.21 55.86 8.18
C THR A 441 -4.78 54.63 8.97
N PRO A 442 -3.51 54.56 9.43
CA PRO A 442 -3.05 53.47 10.28
C PRO A 442 -3.91 53.36 11.55
N LEU A 443 -4.28 52.13 11.91
CA LEU A 443 -4.99 51.84 13.15
C LEU A 443 -4.00 51.61 14.30
N GLU A 444 -4.44 51.91 15.51
CA GLU A 444 -3.69 51.56 16.73
C GLU A 444 -3.69 50.04 16.94
N TYR A 445 -2.66 49.53 17.61
CA TYR A 445 -2.45 48.10 17.82
C TYR A 445 -3.66 47.44 18.51
N ASP A 446 -4.22 48.07 19.54
CA ASP A 446 -5.35 47.52 20.30
C ASP A 446 -6.61 47.35 19.42
N VAL A 447 -6.85 48.27 18.48
CA VAL A 447 -7.97 48.21 17.52
C VAL A 447 -7.74 47.10 16.50
N MET A 448 -6.49 46.87 16.10
CA MET A 448 -6.14 45.76 15.21
C MET A 448 -6.33 44.40 15.90
N GLU A 449 -5.95 44.28 17.18
CA GLU A 449 -6.16 43.05 17.96
C GLU A 449 -7.66 42.74 18.16
N GLU A 450 -8.49 43.77 18.40
CA GLU A 450 -9.94 43.61 18.46
C GLU A 450 -10.51 43.03 17.16
N GLY A 451 -10.09 43.58 16.01
CA GLY A 451 -10.56 43.08 14.73
C GLY A 451 -9.99 41.68 14.39
N ARG A 452 -8.75 41.36 14.78
CA ARG A 452 -8.20 39.99 14.67
C ARG A 452 -9.03 38.99 15.47
N ALA A 453 -9.46 39.35 16.68
CA ALA A 453 -10.30 38.49 17.52
C ALA A 453 -11.65 38.16 16.86
N ILE A 454 -12.19 39.06 16.03
CA ILE A 454 -13.40 38.81 15.24
C ILE A 454 -13.12 38.31 13.82
N GLY A 455 -11.88 37.95 13.47
CA GLY A 455 -11.52 37.28 12.23
C GLY A 455 -11.05 38.17 11.07
N VAL A 456 -10.65 39.42 11.34
CA VAL A 456 -9.91 40.23 10.37
C VAL A 456 -8.47 39.72 10.28
N GLU A 457 -8.05 39.34 9.07
CA GLU A 457 -6.70 38.81 8.86
C GLU A 457 -5.71 39.92 8.50
N TYR A 458 -6.15 40.85 7.64
CA TYR A 458 -5.30 41.92 7.10
C TYR A 458 -5.97 43.30 7.18
N TYR A 459 -5.14 44.30 7.46
CA TYR A 459 -5.48 45.71 7.40
C TYR A 459 -4.61 46.36 6.34
N VAL A 460 -5.23 47.12 5.45
CA VAL A 460 -4.54 47.75 4.32
C VAL A 460 -4.87 49.24 4.31
N LEU A 461 -3.89 50.09 4.03
CA LEU A 461 -4.13 51.51 3.83
C LEU A 461 -4.72 51.76 2.43
N ALA A 462 -5.76 52.57 2.32
CA ALA A 462 -6.46 52.84 1.05
C ALA A 462 -5.54 53.36 -0.09
N ASN A 463 -4.44 54.01 0.29
CA ASN A 463 -3.46 54.56 -0.64
C ASN A 463 -2.29 53.62 -0.93
N ASP A 464 -2.18 52.49 -0.23
CA ASP A 464 -1.11 51.50 -0.38
C ASP A 464 -1.53 50.37 -1.32
N ALA A 465 -1.37 50.60 -2.63
CA ALA A 465 -1.71 49.61 -3.65
C ALA A 465 -0.83 48.35 -3.58
N GLU A 466 0.41 48.47 -3.11
CA GLU A 466 1.33 47.33 -2.96
C GLU A 466 0.93 46.49 -1.76
N GLY A 467 0.69 47.10 -0.60
CA GLY A 467 0.17 46.42 0.58
C GLY A 467 -1.20 45.77 0.35
N PHE A 468 -2.07 46.38 -0.45
CA PHE A 468 -3.33 45.77 -0.88
C PHE A 468 -3.11 44.50 -1.70
N SER A 469 -2.25 44.59 -2.72
CA SER A 469 -1.96 43.46 -3.60
C SER A 469 -1.29 42.32 -2.83
N ASP A 470 -0.37 42.64 -1.92
CA ASP A 470 0.28 41.67 -1.03
C ASP A 470 -0.74 41.00 -0.09
N ALA A 471 -1.66 41.75 0.51
CA ALA A 471 -2.73 41.18 1.32
C ALA A 471 -3.59 40.18 0.54
N ILE A 472 -3.98 40.49 -0.71
CA ILE A 472 -4.69 39.52 -1.57
C ILE A 472 -3.83 38.27 -1.82
N ARG A 473 -2.53 38.43 -2.17
CA ARG A 473 -1.61 37.31 -2.41
C ARG A 473 -1.40 36.41 -1.20
N MET A 474 -1.52 36.96 0.01
CA MET A 474 -1.36 36.23 1.26
C MET A 474 -2.56 35.35 1.60
N VAL A 475 -3.74 35.70 1.08
CA VAL A 475 -5.02 35.03 1.36
C VAL A 475 -5.35 33.93 0.35
N ILE A 476 -4.97 34.11 -0.93
CA ILE A 476 -5.26 33.17 -2.02
C ILE A 476 -4.24 32.03 -2.12
#